data_AF-A0A0G1B3K6-F1
#
_entry.id   AF-A0A0G1B3K6-F1
#
_cell.length_a   1.000
_cell.length_b   1.000
_cell.length_c   1.000
_cell.angle_alpha   90.00
_cell.angle_beta   90.00
_cell.angle_gamma   90.00
#
_symmetry.space_group_name_H-M   'P 1'
#
loop_
_entity.id
_entity.type
_entity.pdbx_description
1 polymer ?
#
loop_
_entity_poly.entity_id
_entity_poly.type
_entity_poly.pdbx_seq_one_letter_code
_entity_poly.pdbx_strand_id
1 'polypeptide(L)'
;MKVYKTFVFAILFVISCCLAVTPIQTSPPSIAPNTKVDSLTKVNFTTVLAEKTVEQILNEFLRPVEFSKTGLSLFFKHCFQDPLYTERFLPACFVHLTDFLKYGVSNKKPRSFATSALTLFQQKLSACAWVNPYALLSFLDQTPELLAPYATNASENQMVKVIKNRLQQELANHFDLLKRDPTVFLDQAAHKILTDVAEMNELQNRLAQLLILAISKLVWNPKEKLDVWNLMTAIGTRLSMLYDLGLVSRDDLNLLTWTLINRFNYFIDCTGSQLSEDFYKKIQEEVTADKYPFITLTENEPELMSKKEFILQHLVLRGLGKSQAFSMGFLSDQLMNPNH
;
A
#
# COMPACT_ATOMS: atom_id res chain seq x y z
N MET A 1 -18.42 11.51 -12.64
CA MET A 1 -19.15 10.30 -13.10
C MET A 1 -18.45 9.50 -14.22
N LYS A 2 -17.71 10.12 -15.17
CA LYS A 2 -16.94 9.37 -16.19
C LYS A 2 -15.71 8.61 -15.62
N VAL A 3 -15.03 9.18 -14.61
CA VAL A 3 -13.85 8.57 -13.95
C VAL A 3 -14.20 7.27 -13.20
N TYR A 4 -15.39 7.19 -12.60
CA TYR A 4 -15.85 5.99 -11.87
C TYR A 4 -16.10 4.79 -12.79
N LYS A 5 -16.55 4.99 -14.04
CA LYS A 5 -16.77 3.88 -14.98
C LYS A 5 -15.46 3.27 -15.46
N THR A 6 -14.44 4.09 -15.76
CA THR A 6 -13.12 3.59 -16.17
C THR A 6 -12.41 2.88 -15.01
N PHE A 7 -12.59 3.37 -13.77
CA PHE A 7 -12.02 2.76 -12.56
C PHE A 7 -12.66 1.41 -12.21
N VAL A 8 -13.99 1.28 -12.34
CA VAL A 8 -14.71 0.01 -12.15
C VAL A 8 -14.32 -1.02 -13.22
N PHE A 9 -14.11 -0.60 -14.48
CA PHE A 9 -13.62 -1.48 -15.53
C PHE A 9 -12.18 -1.96 -15.27
N ALA A 10 -11.29 -1.10 -14.78
CA ALA A 10 -9.92 -1.49 -14.43
C ALA A 10 -9.89 -2.48 -13.25
N ILE A 11 -10.73 -2.28 -12.23
CA ILE A 11 -10.86 -3.21 -11.10
C ILE A 11 -11.42 -4.57 -11.55
N LEU A 12 -12.48 -4.58 -12.37
CA LEU A 12 -13.06 -5.82 -12.90
C LEU A 12 -12.12 -6.56 -13.86
N PHE A 13 -11.32 -5.84 -14.65
CA PHE A 13 -10.34 -6.43 -15.56
C PHE A 13 -9.16 -7.09 -14.82
N VAL A 14 -8.69 -6.46 -13.73
CA VAL A 14 -7.63 -7.03 -12.87
C VAL A 14 -8.14 -8.24 -12.10
N ILE A 15 -9.38 -8.22 -11.58
CA ILE A 15 -10.01 -9.39 -10.94
C ILE A 15 -10.15 -10.55 -11.93
N SER A 16 -10.53 -10.28 -13.18
CA SER A 16 -10.63 -11.30 -14.24
C SER A 16 -9.26 -11.89 -14.63
N CYS A 17 -8.20 -11.07 -14.66
CA CYS A 17 -6.85 -11.54 -14.98
C CYS A 17 -6.23 -12.43 -13.88
N CYS A 18 -6.63 -12.26 -12.61
CA CYS A 18 -6.19 -13.11 -11.50
C CYS A 18 -6.94 -14.45 -11.41
N LEU A 19 -8.09 -14.61 -12.07
CA LEU A 19 -8.90 -15.84 -12.06
C LEU A 19 -8.50 -16.86 -13.13
N ALA A 20 -7.50 -16.58 -13.97
CA ALA A 20 -7.04 -17.47 -15.03
C ALA A 20 -6.00 -18.51 -14.55
N VAL A 21 -6.25 -19.16 -13.41
CA VAL A 21 -5.46 -20.31 -12.95
C VAL A 21 -6.39 -21.44 -12.52
N THR A 22 -6.27 -22.57 -13.23
CA THR A 22 -6.97 -23.86 -13.17
C THR A 22 -8.34 -23.97 -13.91
N PRO A 23 -8.39 -24.73 -15.03
CA PRO A 23 -9.66 -25.23 -15.56
C PRO A 23 -10.01 -26.54 -14.83
N ILE A 24 -11.11 -26.53 -14.07
CA ILE A 24 -11.73 -27.78 -13.60
C ILE A 24 -12.51 -28.37 -14.77
N GLN A 25 -12.03 -29.50 -15.29
CA GLN A 25 -12.77 -30.34 -16.22
C GLN A 25 -14.00 -30.92 -15.50
N THR A 26 -15.20 -30.57 -15.96
CA THR A 26 -16.40 -31.37 -15.71
C THR A 26 -17.00 -31.77 -17.05
N SER A 27 -17.06 -33.09 -17.26
CA SER A 27 -17.72 -33.73 -18.39
C SER A 27 -19.24 -33.53 -18.33
N PRO A 28 -19.94 -33.45 -19.48
CA PRO A 28 -21.39 -33.29 -19.50
C PRO A 28 -22.11 -34.65 -19.33
N PRO A 29 -23.21 -34.74 -18.56
CA PRO A 29 -24.05 -35.94 -18.56
C PRO A 29 -25.02 -35.93 -19.75
N SER A 30 -25.13 -37.10 -20.38
CA SER A 30 -26.03 -37.47 -21.47
C SER A 30 -27.51 -37.33 -21.11
N ILE A 31 -28.30 -36.75 -22.00
CA ILE A 31 -29.77 -36.67 -21.91
C ILE A 31 -30.39 -37.74 -22.81
N ALA A 32 -31.30 -38.56 -22.27
CA ALA A 32 -32.29 -39.31 -23.03
C ALA A 32 -33.71 -39.10 -22.43
N PRO A 33 -34.80 -39.19 -23.22
CA PRO A 33 -36.05 -38.49 -22.92
C PRO A 33 -37.23 -39.39 -22.48
N ASN A 34 -38.22 -38.72 -21.87
CA ASN A 34 -39.65 -39.09 -21.63
C ASN A 34 -39.91 -40.14 -20.54
N THR A 35 -40.86 -39.94 -19.60
CA THR A 35 -42.33 -39.91 -19.86
C THR A 35 -43.12 -39.30 -18.67
N LYS A 36 -44.38 -38.97 -18.93
CA LYS A 36 -45.37 -38.12 -18.25
C LYS A 36 -45.87 -38.48 -16.83
N VAL A 37 -46.12 -37.39 -16.07
CA VAL A 37 -47.30 -37.01 -15.24
C VAL A 37 -47.72 -37.93 -14.07
N ASP A 38 -47.64 -37.41 -12.84
CA ASP A 38 -48.81 -37.30 -11.96
C ASP A 38 -48.60 -36.34 -10.76
N SER A 39 -49.75 -35.98 -10.19
CA SER A 39 -50.13 -34.79 -9.44
C SER A 39 -49.66 -34.62 -7.98
N LEU A 40 -49.89 -33.38 -7.48
CA LEU A 40 -50.20 -32.96 -6.10
C LEU A 40 -49.05 -32.61 -5.12
N THR A 41 -49.00 -31.31 -4.82
CA THR A 41 -48.67 -30.68 -3.53
C THR A 41 -47.36 -31.04 -2.84
N LYS A 42 -46.37 -30.17 -3.00
CA LYS A 42 -45.63 -29.56 -1.89
C LYS A 42 -45.06 -28.23 -2.39
N VAL A 43 -45.68 -27.13 -1.96
CA VAL A 43 -45.06 -25.81 -2.07
C VAL A 43 -43.89 -25.81 -1.09
N ASN A 44 -42.72 -26.21 -1.57
CA ASN A 44 -41.48 -25.94 -0.87
C ASN A 44 -41.22 -24.44 -1.00
N PHE A 45 -41.64 -23.68 0.02
CA PHE A 45 -41.05 -22.38 0.33
C PHE A 45 -39.61 -22.62 0.81
N THR A 46 -38.73 -23.02 -0.09
CA THR A 46 -37.31 -22.73 0.03
C THR A 46 -37.11 -21.41 -0.68
N THR A 47 -37.30 -20.30 0.04
CA THR A 47 -36.62 -19.05 -0.31
C THR A 47 -35.12 -19.33 -0.26
N VAL A 48 -34.58 -19.76 -1.40
CA VAL A 48 -33.16 -19.68 -1.68
C VAL A 48 -32.86 -18.17 -1.67
N LEU A 49 -32.40 -17.65 -0.54
CA LEU A 49 -31.67 -16.39 -0.52
C LEU A 49 -30.51 -16.62 -1.48
N ALA A 50 -30.61 -16.08 -2.69
CA ALA A 50 -29.56 -16.21 -3.68
C ALA A 50 -28.26 -15.72 -3.03
N GLU A 51 -27.31 -16.63 -2.86
CA GLU A 51 -25.99 -16.28 -2.37
C GLU A 51 -25.41 -15.21 -3.28
N LYS A 52 -25.00 -14.08 -2.71
CA LYS A 52 -24.40 -13.00 -3.50
C LYS A 52 -23.12 -13.53 -4.13
N THR A 53 -22.97 -13.28 -5.42
CA THR A 53 -21.69 -13.51 -6.11
C THR A 53 -20.59 -12.64 -5.53
N VAL A 54 -19.33 -13.06 -5.66
CA VAL A 54 -18.17 -12.29 -5.18
C VAL A 54 -18.16 -10.89 -5.79
N GLU A 55 -18.50 -10.76 -7.07
CA GLU A 55 -18.58 -9.49 -7.78
C GLU A 55 -19.64 -8.56 -7.17
N GLN A 56 -20.80 -9.11 -6.79
CA GLN A 56 -21.85 -8.32 -6.12
C GLN A 56 -21.38 -7.82 -4.75
N ILE A 57 -20.69 -8.66 -3.97
CA ILE A 57 -20.14 -8.28 -2.66
C ILE A 57 -19.08 -7.17 -2.83
N LEU A 58 -18.14 -7.34 -3.76
CA LEU A 58 -17.09 -6.34 -4.03
C LEU A 58 -17.68 -5.01 -4.53
N ASN A 59 -18.74 -5.04 -5.34
CA ASN A 59 -19.44 -3.84 -5.76
C ASN A 59 -20.16 -3.14 -4.59
N GLU A 60 -20.66 -3.89 -3.61
CA GLU A 60 -21.20 -3.29 -2.37
C GLU A 60 -20.11 -2.62 -1.54
N PHE A 61 -18.90 -3.18 -1.52
CA PHE A 61 -17.75 -2.56 -0.84
C PHE A 61 -17.29 -1.26 -1.51
N LEU A 62 -17.65 -0.98 -2.77
CA LEU A 62 -17.33 0.31 -3.40
C LEU A 62 -18.19 1.48 -2.90
N ARG A 63 -19.21 1.22 -2.08
CA ARG A 63 -20.06 2.28 -1.53
C ARG A 63 -19.26 3.11 -0.52
N PRO A 64 -19.35 4.45 -0.58
CA PRO A 64 -18.68 5.32 0.38
C PRO A 64 -19.04 4.98 1.82
N VAL A 65 -18.09 5.14 2.73
CA VAL A 65 -18.34 4.92 4.16
C VAL A 65 -19.31 5.98 4.70
N GLU A 66 -20.39 5.53 5.33
CA GLU A 66 -21.31 6.42 6.03
C GLU A 66 -20.83 6.66 7.47
N PHE A 67 -20.42 7.89 7.77
CA PHE A 67 -19.83 8.29 9.07
C PHE A 67 -20.88 8.57 10.17
N SER A 68 -22.01 7.88 10.13
CA SER A 68 -22.98 7.81 11.24
C SER A 68 -22.63 6.64 12.18
N LYS A 69 -23.17 6.62 13.40
CA LYS A 69 -22.95 5.50 14.34
C LYS A 69 -23.42 4.16 13.73
N THR A 70 -24.57 4.18 13.07
CA THR A 70 -25.13 3.00 12.38
C THR A 70 -24.31 2.64 11.16
N GLY A 71 -23.95 3.62 10.32
CA GLY A 71 -23.14 3.41 9.11
C GLY A 71 -21.77 2.80 9.41
N LEU A 72 -21.05 3.33 10.40
CA LEU A 72 -19.76 2.77 10.84
C LEU A 72 -19.92 1.36 11.40
N SER A 73 -20.96 1.09 12.20
CA SER A 73 -21.21 -0.27 12.70
C SER A 73 -21.48 -1.25 11.57
N LEU A 74 -22.22 -0.84 10.53
CA LEU A 74 -22.49 -1.69 9.36
C LEU A 74 -21.21 -1.92 8.55
N PHE A 75 -20.45 -0.87 8.28
CA PHE A 75 -19.16 -0.95 7.60
C PHE A 75 -18.22 -1.93 8.30
N PHE A 76 -18.01 -1.78 9.62
CA PHE A 76 -17.09 -2.64 10.34
C PHE A 76 -17.54 -4.10 10.38
N LYS A 77 -18.84 -4.36 10.61
CA LYS A 77 -19.36 -5.73 10.74
C LYS A 77 -19.50 -6.47 9.42
N HIS A 78 -19.90 -5.78 8.35
CA HIS A 78 -20.33 -6.43 7.11
C HIS A 78 -19.41 -6.16 5.91
N CYS A 79 -18.48 -5.22 6.00
CA CYS A 79 -17.50 -4.95 4.95
C CYS A 79 -16.08 -5.17 5.48
N PHE A 80 -15.67 -4.43 6.51
CA PHE A 80 -14.29 -4.46 6.99
C PHE A 80 -13.91 -5.82 7.58
N GLN A 81 -14.82 -6.52 8.25
CA GLN A 81 -14.54 -7.86 8.82
C GLN A 81 -14.62 -9.00 7.79
N ASP A 82 -15.17 -8.76 6.60
CA ASP A 82 -15.32 -9.79 5.58
C ASP A 82 -13.94 -10.27 5.06
N PRO A 83 -13.70 -11.58 4.91
CA PRO A 83 -12.44 -12.09 4.35
C PRO A 83 -12.12 -11.55 2.95
N LEU A 84 -13.13 -11.39 2.09
CA LEU A 84 -12.95 -10.85 0.73
C LEU A 84 -12.41 -9.42 0.75
N TYR A 85 -12.62 -8.70 1.85
CA TYR A 85 -12.08 -7.36 2.03
C TYR A 85 -10.56 -7.35 1.99
N THR A 86 -9.90 -8.27 2.70
CA THR A 86 -8.44 -8.40 2.72
C THR A 86 -7.88 -9.18 1.55
N GLU A 87 -8.64 -10.13 1.01
CA GLU A 87 -8.17 -10.98 -0.09
C GLU A 87 -8.21 -10.26 -1.43
N ARG A 88 -9.25 -9.44 -1.67
CA ARG A 88 -9.56 -8.90 -3.01
C ARG A 88 -9.81 -7.40 -3.04
N PHE A 89 -10.39 -6.81 -1.99
CA PHE A 89 -10.82 -5.40 -2.05
C PHE A 89 -9.72 -4.40 -1.66
N LEU A 90 -9.33 -4.35 -0.38
CA LEU A 90 -8.30 -3.44 0.14
C LEU A 90 -7.00 -3.48 -0.66
N PRO A 91 -6.43 -4.64 -1.03
CA PRO A 91 -5.19 -4.67 -1.80
C PRO A 91 -5.34 -4.07 -3.21
N ALA A 92 -6.55 -4.02 -3.76
CA ALA A 92 -6.86 -3.47 -5.07
C ALA A 92 -7.44 -2.04 -5.02
N CYS A 93 -7.82 -1.54 -3.85
CA CYS A 93 -8.54 -0.28 -3.71
C CYS A 93 -8.42 0.32 -2.30
N PHE A 94 -7.79 1.50 -2.21
CA PHE A 94 -7.62 2.25 -0.95
C PHE A 94 -8.74 3.26 -0.69
N VAL A 95 -9.92 3.08 -1.31
CA VAL A 95 -11.03 4.07 -1.26
C VAL A 95 -11.53 4.32 0.16
N HIS A 96 -11.65 3.28 1.00
CA HIS A 96 -12.13 3.50 2.37
C HIS A 96 -11.11 4.24 3.25
N LEU A 97 -9.81 3.97 3.09
CA LEU A 97 -8.79 4.78 3.77
C LEU A 97 -8.92 6.25 3.33
N THR A 98 -9.09 6.46 2.03
CA THR A 98 -9.32 7.78 1.44
C THR A 98 -10.58 8.45 2.01
N ASP A 99 -11.69 7.72 2.15
CA ASP A 99 -12.94 8.22 2.72
C ASP A 99 -12.76 8.65 4.18
N PHE A 100 -12.05 7.85 4.99
CA PHE A 100 -11.74 8.20 6.38
C PHE A 100 -10.93 9.51 6.44
N LEU A 101 -9.87 9.64 5.64
CA LEU A 101 -9.07 10.86 5.61
C LEU A 101 -9.88 12.07 5.10
N LYS A 102 -10.68 11.91 4.04
CA LYS A 102 -11.59 12.95 3.52
C LYS A 102 -12.59 13.42 4.56
N TYR A 103 -13.19 12.50 5.31
CA TYR A 103 -14.10 12.83 6.40
C TYR A 103 -13.37 13.60 7.50
N GLY A 104 -12.14 13.18 7.84
CA GLY A 104 -11.26 13.86 8.80
C GLY A 104 -11.04 15.33 8.43
N VAL A 105 -10.62 15.58 7.19
CA VAL A 105 -10.38 16.94 6.67
C VAL A 105 -11.68 17.75 6.66
N SER A 106 -12.75 17.21 6.06
CA SER A 106 -14.03 17.92 5.88
C SER A 106 -14.69 18.32 7.20
N ASN A 107 -14.47 17.53 8.27
CA ASN A 107 -15.04 17.77 9.59
C ASN A 107 -14.03 18.31 10.60
N LYS A 108 -12.86 18.80 10.14
CA LYS A 108 -11.79 19.36 10.98
C LYS A 108 -11.43 18.45 12.16
N LYS A 109 -11.39 17.14 11.93
CA LYS A 109 -10.99 16.18 12.96
C LYS A 109 -9.52 16.40 13.35
N PRO A 110 -9.14 16.16 14.61
CA PRO A 110 -7.76 16.34 15.05
C PRO A 110 -6.82 15.35 14.35
N ARG A 111 -5.52 15.64 14.37
CA ARG A 111 -4.46 14.79 13.80
C ARG A 111 -4.52 13.34 14.30
N SER A 112 -4.87 13.11 15.56
CA SER A 112 -5.06 11.77 16.13
C SER A 112 -6.11 10.92 15.39
N PHE A 113 -7.11 11.54 14.77
CA PHE A 113 -8.08 10.84 13.93
C PHE A 113 -7.42 10.30 12.65
N ALA A 114 -6.63 11.12 11.96
CA ALA A 114 -5.88 10.69 10.77
C ALA A 114 -4.88 9.58 11.13
N THR A 115 -4.14 9.73 12.23
CA THR A 115 -3.25 8.69 12.76
C THR A 115 -3.98 7.39 13.03
N SER A 116 -5.18 7.45 13.64
CA SER A 116 -5.99 6.27 13.92
C SER A 116 -6.50 5.61 12.63
N ALA A 117 -6.89 6.39 11.63
CA ALA A 117 -7.28 5.86 10.33
C ALA A 117 -6.11 5.13 9.65
N LEU A 118 -4.93 5.76 9.56
CA LEU A 118 -3.73 5.11 9.02
C LEU A 118 -3.41 3.81 9.77
N THR A 119 -3.48 3.83 11.10
CA THR A 119 -3.21 2.64 11.94
C THR A 119 -4.22 1.52 11.69
N LEU A 120 -5.52 1.83 11.63
CA LEU A 120 -6.59 0.86 11.36
C LEU A 120 -6.38 0.15 10.01
N PHE A 121 -6.07 0.92 8.97
CA PHE A 121 -5.85 0.36 7.63
C PHE A 121 -4.49 -0.32 7.51
N GLN A 122 -3.46 0.12 8.22
CA GLN A 122 -2.19 -0.59 8.32
C GLN A 122 -2.38 -1.98 8.93
N GLN A 123 -3.11 -2.09 10.04
CA GLN A 123 -3.44 -3.37 10.66
C GLN A 123 -4.18 -4.28 9.70
N LYS A 124 -5.17 -3.75 8.97
CA LYS A 124 -5.92 -4.57 8.00
C LYS A 124 -5.08 -4.95 6.77
N LEU A 125 -4.25 -4.05 6.27
CA LEU A 125 -3.32 -4.29 5.17
C LEU A 125 -2.27 -5.35 5.53
N SER A 126 -1.95 -5.51 6.82
CA SER A 126 -1.03 -6.57 7.28
C SER A 126 -1.53 -7.97 6.94
N ALA A 127 -2.85 -8.17 6.89
CA ALA A 127 -3.49 -9.42 6.50
C ALA A 127 -3.65 -9.60 4.97
N CYS A 128 -3.36 -8.58 4.15
CA CYS A 128 -3.39 -8.71 2.70
C CYS A 128 -2.13 -9.41 2.19
N ALA A 129 -2.22 -10.33 1.23
CA ALA A 129 -1.05 -11.03 0.69
C ALA A 129 -0.31 -10.25 -0.42
N TRP A 130 -0.99 -9.30 -1.05
CA TRP A 130 -0.50 -8.56 -2.22
C TRP A 130 -1.08 -7.14 -2.19
N VAL A 131 -0.54 -6.25 -3.02
CA VAL A 131 -1.07 -4.90 -3.26
C VAL A 131 -0.96 -4.58 -4.75
N ASN A 132 -2.03 -4.02 -5.31
CA ASN A 132 -2.03 -3.52 -6.67
C ASN A 132 -1.25 -2.19 -6.75
N PRO A 133 -0.21 -2.07 -7.59
CA PRO A 133 0.56 -0.85 -7.73
C PRO A 133 -0.26 0.36 -8.22
N TYR A 134 -1.29 0.16 -9.05
CA TYR A 134 -2.20 1.23 -9.47
C TYR A 134 -3.04 1.77 -8.30
N ALA A 135 -3.44 0.88 -7.38
CA ALA A 135 -4.21 1.26 -6.22
C ALA A 135 -3.38 2.09 -5.24
N LEU A 136 -2.12 1.69 -5.01
CA LEU A 136 -1.18 2.45 -4.21
C LEU A 136 -0.87 3.81 -4.86
N LEU A 137 -0.61 3.86 -6.17
CA LEU A 137 -0.33 5.11 -6.86
C LEU A 137 -1.53 6.09 -6.77
N SER A 138 -2.75 5.60 -6.98
CA SER A 138 -3.97 6.40 -6.86
C SER A 138 -4.18 6.97 -5.44
N PHE A 139 -3.79 6.23 -4.41
CA PHE A 139 -3.76 6.73 -3.03
C PHE A 139 -2.67 7.79 -2.84
N LEU A 140 -1.45 7.54 -3.33
CA LEU A 140 -0.33 8.48 -3.25
C LEU A 140 -0.63 9.81 -3.96
N ASP A 141 -1.35 9.79 -5.09
CA ASP A 141 -1.78 11.01 -5.80
C ASP A 141 -2.69 11.90 -4.94
N GLN A 142 -3.51 11.32 -4.07
CA GLN A 142 -4.43 12.06 -3.19
C GLN A 142 -3.83 12.37 -1.82
N THR A 143 -2.78 11.66 -1.41
CA THR A 143 -2.19 11.75 -0.07
C THR A 143 -1.74 13.18 0.30
N PRO A 144 -1.08 13.95 -0.59
CA PRO A 144 -0.73 15.35 -0.32
C PRO A 144 -1.91 16.19 0.17
N GLU A 145 -3.03 16.17 -0.54
CA GLU A 145 -4.21 16.98 -0.19
C GLU A 145 -4.85 16.50 1.12
N LEU A 146 -4.93 15.19 1.31
CA LEU A 146 -5.60 14.58 2.47
C LEU A 146 -4.82 14.72 3.77
N LEU A 147 -3.50 14.82 3.69
CA LEU A 147 -2.63 14.91 4.86
C LEU A 147 -2.00 16.29 5.07
N ALA A 148 -2.02 17.19 4.08
CA ALA A 148 -1.54 18.56 4.23
C ALA A 148 -2.10 19.31 5.46
N PRO A 149 -3.40 19.20 5.82
CA PRO A 149 -3.94 19.84 7.02
C PRO A 149 -3.33 19.31 8.32
N TYR A 150 -2.73 18.13 8.28
CA TYR A 150 -2.12 17.45 9.41
C TYR A 150 -0.60 17.52 9.39
N ALA A 151 0.01 17.94 8.27
CA ALA A 151 1.46 18.03 8.12
C ALA A 151 2.01 19.02 9.15
N THR A 152 2.82 18.51 10.07
CA THR A 152 3.67 19.35 10.90
C THR A 152 4.98 19.52 10.17
N ASN A 153 5.24 20.73 9.67
CA ASN A 153 6.61 21.17 9.44
C ASN A 153 7.23 21.36 10.82
N ALA A 154 7.53 20.25 11.51
CA ALA A 154 8.25 20.20 12.76
C ALA A 154 9.68 20.66 12.49
N SER A 155 9.82 21.95 12.19
CA SER A 155 11.12 22.59 12.13
C SER A 155 11.78 22.40 13.48
N GLU A 156 13.11 22.38 13.49
CA GLU A 156 13.91 22.37 14.70
C GLU A 156 13.41 23.43 15.71
N ASN A 157 12.99 24.60 15.22
CA ASN A 157 12.37 25.66 16.01
C ASN A 157 11.08 25.26 16.72
N GLN A 158 10.22 24.43 16.11
CA GLN A 158 9.02 23.91 16.76
C GLN A 158 9.37 22.87 17.83
N MET A 159 10.34 21.99 17.57
CA MET A 159 10.80 21.01 18.54
C MET A 159 11.42 21.70 19.76
N VAL A 160 12.29 22.68 19.54
CA VAL A 160 12.85 23.54 20.61
C VAL A 160 11.75 24.23 21.40
N LYS A 161 10.69 24.71 20.74
CA LYS A 161 9.55 25.34 21.42
C LYS A 161 8.80 24.35 22.31
N VAL A 162 8.55 23.13 21.84
CA VAL A 162 7.89 22.08 22.63
C VAL A 162 8.74 21.71 23.84
N ILE A 163 10.05 21.47 23.64
CA ILE A 163 10.99 21.17 24.72
C ILE A 163 11.01 22.29 25.76
N LYS A 164 11.13 23.55 25.32
CA LYS A 164 11.14 24.72 26.23
C LYS A 164 9.84 24.83 27.02
N ASN A 165 8.68 24.68 26.36
CA ASN A 165 7.39 24.77 27.02
C ASN A 165 7.21 23.64 28.05
N ARG A 166 7.59 22.41 27.71
CA ARG A 166 7.51 21.28 28.64
C ARG A 166 8.43 21.47 29.84
N LEU A 167 9.69 21.89 29.62
CA LEU A 167 10.61 22.21 30.70
C LEU A 167 10.07 23.31 31.61
N GLN A 168 9.51 24.38 31.04
CA GLN A 168 8.88 25.45 31.81
C GLN A 168 7.71 24.95 32.65
N GLN A 169 6.85 24.09 32.09
CA GLN A 169 5.73 23.50 32.82
C GLN A 169 6.20 22.58 33.96
N GLU A 170 7.19 21.74 33.72
CA GLU A 170 7.74 20.86 34.76
C GLU A 170 8.41 21.67 35.86
N LEU A 171 9.18 22.70 35.52
CA LEU A 171 9.77 23.62 36.49
C LEU A 171 8.69 24.35 37.30
N ALA A 172 7.63 24.86 36.66
CA ALA A 172 6.58 25.59 37.36
C ALA A 172 5.78 24.69 38.31
N ASN A 173 5.50 23.45 37.91
CA ASN A 173 4.60 22.56 38.64
C ASN A 173 5.31 21.64 39.65
N HIS A 174 6.60 21.35 39.45
CA HIS A 174 7.34 20.36 40.23
C HIS A 174 8.70 20.90 40.75
N PHE A 175 8.82 22.22 40.95
CA PHE A 175 10.06 22.85 41.43
C PHE A 175 10.54 22.28 42.77
N ASP A 176 9.62 21.94 43.68
CA ASP A 176 10.00 21.37 44.97
C ASP A 176 10.58 19.97 44.86
N LEU A 177 10.18 19.20 43.84
CA LEU A 177 10.79 17.90 43.54
C LEU A 177 12.24 18.11 43.06
N LEU A 178 12.49 19.09 42.19
CA LEU A 178 13.84 19.44 41.76
C LEU A 178 14.76 19.79 42.94
N LYS A 179 14.26 20.45 43.99
CA LYS A 179 15.06 20.76 45.20
C LYS A 179 15.38 19.53 46.04
N ARG A 180 14.45 18.58 46.13
CA ARG A 180 14.54 17.41 47.03
C ARG A 180 15.27 16.25 46.38
N ASP A 181 14.96 15.97 45.12
CA ASP A 181 15.52 14.88 44.34
C ASP A 181 15.66 15.32 42.85
N PRO A 182 16.78 15.97 42.49
CA PRO A 182 17.00 16.50 41.15
C PRO A 182 17.00 15.42 40.07
N THR A 183 17.51 14.22 40.37
CA THR A 183 17.61 13.13 39.40
C THR A 183 16.22 12.66 38.99
N VAL A 184 15.33 12.40 39.97
CA VAL A 184 13.95 11.97 39.70
C VAL A 184 13.18 13.04 38.92
N PHE A 185 13.37 14.32 39.24
CA PHE A 185 12.78 15.41 38.46
C PHE A 185 13.25 15.38 36.99
N LEU A 186 14.56 15.26 36.76
CA LEU A 186 15.15 15.27 35.42
C LEU A 186 14.66 14.07 34.60
N ASP A 187 14.60 12.87 35.20
CA ASP A 187 14.11 11.67 34.52
C ASP A 187 12.64 11.81 34.10
N GLN A 188 11.79 12.32 34.99
CA GLN A 188 10.37 12.55 34.70
C GLN A 188 10.18 13.60 33.59
N ALA A 189 10.91 14.71 33.67
CA ALA A 189 10.86 15.76 32.65
C ALA A 189 11.35 15.23 31.29
N ALA A 190 12.46 14.49 31.27
CA ALA A 190 13.01 13.88 30.07
C ALA A 190 12.02 12.90 29.43
N HIS A 191 11.37 12.03 30.21
CA HIS A 191 10.36 11.12 29.70
C HIS A 191 9.16 11.85 29.07
N LYS A 192 8.65 12.91 29.72
CA LYS A 192 7.55 13.70 29.16
C LYS A 192 7.94 14.44 27.88
N ILE A 193 9.15 14.99 27.83
CA ILE A 193 9.70 15.61 26.61
C ILE A 193 9.80 14.58 25.48
N LEU A 194 10.30 13.38 25.78
CA LEU A 194 10.38 12.28 24.81
C LEU A 194 9.00 11.93 24.25
N THR A 195 7.98 11.85 25.11
CA THR A 195 6.58 11.60 24.69
C THR A 195 6.08 12.69 23.76
N ASP A 196 6.24 13.97 24.12
CA ASP A 196 5.76 15.08 23.29
C ASP A 196 6.43 15.09 21.91
N VAL A 197 7.76 14.87 21.87
CA VAL A 197 8.53 14.81 20.62
C VAL A 197 8.10 13.60 19.77
N ALA A 198 7.81 12.45 20.39
CA ALA A 198 7.30 11.28 19.67
C ALA A 198 5.92 11.55 19.05
N GLU A 199 5.01 12.22 19.77
CA GLU A 199 3.68 12.60 19.27
C GLU A 199 3.76 13.58 18.08
N MET A 200 4.77 14.48 18.06
CA MET A 200 4.97 15.43 16.95
C MET A 200 5.16 14.75 15.60
N ASN A 201 5.81 13.58 15.57
CA ASN A 201 6.12 12.83 14.35
C ASN A 201 5.24 11.60 14.14
N GLU A 202 4.28 11.34 15.03
CA GLU A 202 3.50 10.10 15.02
C GLU A 202 2.79 9.88 13.67
N LEU A 203 2.16 10.90 13.08
CA LEU A 203 1.47 10.77 11.80
C LEU A 203 2.44 10.41 10.67
N GLN A 204 3.57 11.09 10.56
CA GLN A 204 4.59 10.82 9.55
C GLN A 204 5.11 9.38 9.70
N ASN A 205 5.38 8.96 10.94
CA ASN A 205 5.82 7.59 11.24
C ASN A 205 4.75 6.56 10.84
N ARG A 206 3.46 6.81 11.13
CA ARG A 206 2.36 5.93 10.71
C ARG A 206 2.17 5.88 9.20
N LEU A 207 2.31 7.01 8.53
CA LEU A 207 2.26 7.05 7.07
C LEU A 207 3.41 6.24 6.47
N ALA A 208 4.64 6.47 6.92
CA ALA A 208 5.82 5.73 6.47
C ALA A 208 5.65 4.22 6.69
N GLN A 209 5.20 3.80 7.87
CA GLN A 209 4.96 2.37 8.17
C GLN A 209 3.87 1.74 7.29
N LEU A 210 2.75 2.44 7.06
CA LEU A 210 1.71 1.99 6.13
C LEU A 210 2.27 1.83 4.71
N LEU A 211 3.04 2.81 4.24
CA LEU A 211 3.62 2.80 2.89
C LEU A 211 4.69 1.71 2.73
N ILE A 212 5.56 1.50 3.70
CA ILE A 212 6.52 0.38 3.70
C ILE A 212 5.78 -0.96 3.58
N LEU A 213 4.71 -1.13 4.37
CA LEU A 213 3.89 -2.34 4.33
C LEU A 213 3.19 -2.52 2.98
N ALA A 214 2.65 -1.44 2.40
CA ALA A 214 2.00 -1.49 1.09
C ALA A 214 3.02 -1.82 -0.03
N ILE A 215 4.17 -1.14 -0.02
CA ILE A 215 5.22 -1.29 -1.02
C ILE A 215 5.80 -2.70 -0.97
N SER A 216 6.08 -3.26 0.21
CA SER A 216 6.65 -4.62 0.34
C SER A 216 5.76 -5.72 -0.25
N LYS A 217 4.47 -5.43 -0.48
CA LYS A 217 3.46 -6.35 -0.99
C LYS A 217 3.07 -6.10 -2.44
N LEU A 218 3.70 -5.13 -3.13
CA LEU A 218 3.36 -4.80 -4.51
C LEU A 218 3.50 -6.01 -5.45
N VAL A 219 2.53 -6.22 -6.32
CA VAL A 219 2.58 -7.26 -7.37
C VAL A 219 2.31 -6.60 -8.70
N TRP A 220 3.26 -6.74 -9.62
CA TRP A 220 3.14 -6.23 -10.98
C TRP A 220 2.77 -7.33 -11.96
N ASN A 221 2.06 -6.95 -13.03
CA ASN A 221 1.70 -7.85 -14.09
C ASN A 221 2.75 -7.79 -15.22
N PRO A 222 3.50 -8.88 -15.51
CA PRO A 222 4.53 -8.86 -16.55
C PRO A 222 3.98 -8.60 -17.94
N LYS A 223 2.68 -8.83 -18.18
CA LYS A 223 2.02 -8.53 -19.46
C LYS A 223 1.96 -7.03 -19.78
N GLU A 224 2.14 -6.17 -18.78
CA GLU A 224 2.14 -4.71 -18.92
C GLU A 224 3.52 -4.16 -19.35
N LYS A 225 4.55 -5.01 -19.46
CA LYS A 225 5.87 -4.69 -20.05
C LYS A 225 6.45 -3.36 -19.55
N LEU A 226 6.65 -2.37 -20.43
CA LEU A 226 7.26 -1.07 -20.14
C LEU A 226 6.45 -0.23 -19.14
N ASP A 227 5.14 -0.46 -19.05
CA ASP A 227 4.28 0.28 -18.13
C ASP A 227 4.60 -0.06 -16.68
N VAL A 228 5.15 -1.26 -16.43
CA VAL A 228 5.58 -1.67 -15.09
C VAL A 228 6.70 -0.76 -14.56
N TRP A 229 7.69 -0.42 -15.39
CA TRP A 229 8.76 0.50 -15.00
C TRP A 229 8.25 1.94 -14.81
N ASN A 230 7.37 2.40 -15.70
CA ASN A 230 6.72 3.70 -15.56
C ASN A 230 5.93 3.79 -14.24
N LEU A 231 5.26 2.70 -13.85
CA LEU A 231 4.50 2.64 -12.61
C LEU A 231 5.41 2.62 -11.37
N MET A 232 6.50 1.86 -11.40
CA MET A 232 7.52 1.86 -10.34
C MET A 232 8.09 3.26 -10.11
N THR A 233 8.52 3.93 -11.18
CA THR A 233 9.10 5.28 -11.11
C THR A 233 8.09 6.35 -10.73
N ALA A 234 6.82 6.21 -11.14
CA ALA A 234 5.73 7.07 -10.69
C ALA A 234 5.51 6.95 -9.18
N ILE A 235 5.50 5.73 -8.62
CA ILE A 235 5.42 5.52 -7.17
C ILE A 235 6.61 6.20 -6.47
N GLY A 236 7.85 5.96 -6.91
CA GLY A 236 9.05 6.58 -6.33
C GLY A 236 9.03 8.13 -6.38
N THR A 237 8.52 8.68 -7.47
CA THR A 237 8.35 10.14 -7.63
C THR A 237 7.34 10.70 -6.62
N ARG A 238 6.22 9.99 -6.39
CA ARG A 238 5.25 10.41 -5.36
C ARG A 238 5.80 10.31 -3.95
N LEU A 239 6.64 9.33 -3.65
CA LEU A 239 7.31 9.26 -2.35
C LEU A 239 8.22 10.47 -2.12
N SER A 240 8.93 10.93 -3.16
CA SER A 240 9.72 12.17 -3.09
C SER A 240 8.85 13.40 -2.83
N MET A 241 7.69 13.49 -3.48
CA MET A 241 6.74 14.58 -3.21
C MET A 241 6.25 14.58 -1.76
N LEU A 242 6.06 13.41 -1.13
CA LEU A 242 5.70 13.35 0.29
C LEU A 242 6.82 13.88 1.19
N TYR A 243 8.08 13.66 0.82
CA TYR A 243 9.23 14.22 1.53
C TYR A 243 9.27 15.75 1.41
N ASP A 244 9.09 16.27 0.19
CA ASP A 244 9.05 17.72 -0.05
C ASP A 244 7.94 18.43 0.74
N LEU A 245 6.85 17.70 1.05
CA LEU A 245 5.72 18.17 1.85
C LEU A 245 5.87 17.94 3.36
N GLY A 246 6.99 17.38 3.83
CA GLY A 246 7.22 17.09 5.25
C GLY A 246 6.32 15.97 5.81
N LEU A 247 5.75 15.13 4.94
CA LEU A 247 4.90 14.00 5.31
C LEU A 247 5.71 12.72 5.58
N VAL A 248 6.94 12.65 5.09
CA VAL A 248 7.93 11.61 5.43
C VAL A 248 9.29 12.27 5.66
N SER A 249 10.12 11.71 6.54
CA SER A 249 11.49 12.20 6.76
C SER A 249 12.44 11.75 5.64
N ARG A 250 13.67 12.27 5.64
CA ARG A 250 14.71 11.83 4.68
C ARG A 250 15.03 10.34 4.87
N ASP A 251 15.11 9.88 6.12
CA ASP A 251 15.39 8.47 6.43
C ASP A 251 14.23 7.57 6.02
N ASP A 252 12.98 8.02 6.24
CA ASP A 252 11.79 7.30 5.75
C ASP A 252 11.79 7.22 4.23
N LEU A 253 12.08 8.31 3.52
CA LEU A 253 12.18 8.31 2.06
C LEU A 253 13.25 7.33 1.58
N ASN A 254 14.41 7.30 2.24
CA ASN A 254 15.48 6.36 1.90
C ASN A 254 15.02 4.90 2.05
N LEU A 255 14.39 4.58 3.17
CA LEU A 255 13.88 3.24 3.47
C LEU A 255 12.73 2.84 2.52
N LEU A 256 11.77 3.73 2.27
CA LEU A 256 10.66 3.53 1.34
C LEU A 256 11.17 3.25 -0.07
N THR A 257 12.18 4.01 -0.50
CA THR A 257 12.80 3.85 -1.82
C THR A 257 13.51 2.50 -1.96
N TRP A 258 14.32 2.12 -0.96
CA TRP A 258 14.94 0.79 -0.94
C TRP A 258 13.91 -0.34 -0.93
N THR A 259 12.83 -0.19 -0.16
CA THR A 259 11.73 -1.15 -0.14
C THR A 259 11.11 -1.31 -1.53
N LEU A 260 10.90 -0.20 -2.25
CA LEU A 260 10.35 -0.21 -3.61
C LEU A 260 11.30 -0.86 -4.61
N ILE A 261 12.59 -0.50 -4.59
CA ILE A 261 13.62 -1.06 -5.48
C ILE A 261 13.78 -2.56 -5.25
N ASN A 262 13.87 -2.99 -3.98
CA ASN A 262 14.02 -4.41 -3.65
C ASN A 262 12.78 -5.22 -4.04
N ARG A 263 11.58 -4.67 -3.80
CA ARG A 263 10.36 -5.34 -4.23
C ARG A 263 10.24 -5.43 -5.75
N PHE A 264 10.68 -4.41 -6.46
CA PHE A 264 10.76 -4.43 -7.91
C PHE A 264 11.80 -5.44 -8.42
N ASN A 265 12.95 -5.53 -7.76
CA ASN A 265 13.96 -6.56 -8.04
C ASN A 265 13.41 -7.97 -7.86
N TYR A 266 12.61 -8.22 -6.81
CA TYR A 266 11.90 -9.48 -6.65
C TYR A 266 10.98 -9.80 -7.85
N PHE A 267 10.24 -8.81 -8.37
CA PHE A 267 9.43 -8.98 -9.58
C PHE A 267 10.25 -9.36 -10.81
N ILE A 268 11.38 -8.67 -11.05
CA ILE A 268 12.32 -9.02 -12.12
C ILE A 268 12.93 -10.40 -11.89
N ASP A 269 13.13 -10.80 -10.64
CA ASP A 269 13.66 -12.12 -10.34
C ASP A 269 12.70 -13.24 -10.73
N CYS A 270 11.40 -13.05 -10.49
CA CYS A 270 10.35 -13.99 -10.85
C CYS A 270 9.99 -13.98 -12.35
N THR A 271 10.03 -12.83 -13.01
CA THR A 271 9.45 -12.66 -14.36
C THR A 271 10.44 -12.15 -15.42
N GLY A 272 11.70 -11.95 -15.07
CA GLY A 272 12.66 -11.23 -15.90
C GLY A 272 12.94 -11.86 -17.27
N SER A 273 12.76 -13.18 -17.42
CA SER A 273 12.87 -13.87 -18.72
C SER A 273 11.73 -13.51 -19.69
N GLN A 274 10.58 -13.08 -19.18
CA GLN A 274 9.40 -12.70 -19.97
C GLN A 274 9.45 -11.24 -20.45
N LEU A 275 10.43 -10.47 -19.99
CA LEU A 275 10.61 -9.05 -20.33
C LEU A 275 11.60 -8.90 -21.49
N SER A 276 11.34 -7.94 -22.38
CA SER A 276 12.17 -7.69 -23.56
C SER A 276 13.49 -7.01 -23.23
N GLU A 277 14.47 -7.11 -24.12
CA GLU A 277 15.74 -6.38 -23.99
C GLU A 277 15.53 -4.86 -23.93
N ASP A 278 14.59 -4.34 -24.73
CA ASP A 278 14.22 -2.91 -24.76
C ASP A 278 13.73 -2.39 -23.40
N PHE A 279 13.10 -3.26 -22.60
CA PHE A 279 12.68 -2.91 -21.25
C PHE A 279 13.88 -2.56 -20.37
N TYR A 280 14.91 -3.39 -20.38
CA TYR A 280 16.11 -3.17 -19.58
C TYR A 280 16.98 -2.04 -20.13
N LYS A 281 17.06 -1.88 -21.46
CA LYS A 281 17.74 -0.73 -22.09
C LYS A 281 17.13 0.59 -21.64
N LYS A 282 15.79 0.69 -21.65
CA LYS A 282 15.10 1.89 -21.14
C LYS A 282 15.45 2.18 -19.68
N ILE A 283 15.45 1.17 -18.82
CA ILE A 283 15.83 1.35 -17.40
C ILE A 283 17.28 1.86 -17.31
N GLN A 284 18.19 1.24 -18.05
CA GLN A 284 19.60 1.62 -18.07
C GLN A 284 19.77 3.08 -18.50
N GLU A 285 19.12 3.48 -19.59
CA GLU A 285 19.18 4.85 -20.13
C GLU A 285 18.66 5.86 -19.11
N GLU A 286 17.47 5.64 -18.54
CA GLU A 286 16.85 6.58 -17.60
C GLU A 286 17.60 6.69 -16.26
N VAL A 287 18.16 5.58 -15.77
CA VAL A 287 18.94 5.54 -14.54
C VAL A 287 20.32 6.16 -14.75
N THR A 288 20.97 5.92 -15.89
CA THR A 288 22.26 6.53 -16.22
C THR A 288 22.13 8.04 -16.39
N ALA A 289 21.02 8.49 -16.98
CA ALA A 289 20.69 9.90 -17.18
C ALA A 289 20.18 10.62 -15.90
N ASP A 290 20.18 9.94 -14.75
CA ASP A 290 19.75 10.50 -13.45
C ASP A 290 18.35 11.13 -13.51
N LYS A 291 17.44 10.53 -14.27
CA LYS A 291 16.08 11.06 -14.52
C LYS A 291 15.23 11.15 -13.24
N TYR A 292 15.53 10.33 -12.24
CA TYR A 292 14.71 10.17 -11.03
C TYR A 292 15.49 10.52 -9.76
N PRO A 293 15.19 11.66 -9.11
CA PRO A 293 15.93 12.14 -7.93
C PRO A 293 15.98 11.14 -6.76
N PHE A 294 14.92 10.33 -6.58
CA PHE A 294 14.88 9.32 -5.51
C PHE A 294 15.92 8.21 -5.70
N ILE A 295 16.35 7.94 -6.94
CA ILE A 295 17.39 6.95 -7.24
C ILE A 295 18.77 7.52 -6.90
N THR A 296 18.97 8.82 -7.06
CA THR A 296 20.22 9.52 -6.73
C THR A 296 20.31 9.95 -5.27
N LEU A 297 19.29 9.64 -4.45
CA LEU A 297 19.29 9.95 -3.03
C LEU A 297 20.46 9.26 -2.34
N THR A 298 21.33 10.07 -1.72
CA THR A 298 22.53 9.60 -1.01
C THR A 298 22.16 8.66 0.13
N GLU A 299 22.94 7.59 0.27
CA GLU A 299 22.80 6.67 1.39
C GLU A 299 23.16 7.33 2.73
N ASN A 300 22.69 6.73 3.82
CA ASN A 300 23.06 7.18 5.16
C ASN A 300 24.50 6.79 5.51
N GLU A 301 24.95 5.63 5.04
CA GLU A 301 26.33 5.14 5.19
C GLU A 301 27.04 5.24 3.83
N PRO A 302 28.12 6.02 3.70
CA PRO A 302 28.81 6.25 2.42
C PRO A 302 29.39 5.00 1.75
N GLU A 303 29.72 3.97 2.53
CA GLU A 303 30.33 2.73 2.06
C GLU A 303 29.32 1.74 1.47
N LEU A 304 28.01 2.02 1.59
CA LEU A 304 26.98 1.17 1.01
C LEU A 304 26.86 1.41 -0.50
N MET A 305 26.51 0.34 -1.21
CA MET A 305 26.16 0.41 -2.63
C MET A 305 25.00 1.40 -2.83
N SER A 306 25.14 2.29 -3.80
CA SER A 306 24.07 3.23 -4.14
C SER A 306 22.89 2.51 -4.83
N LYS A 307 21.68 3.07 -4.68
CA LYS A 307 20.49 2.61 -5.43
C LYS A 307 20.74 2.55 -6.94
N LYS A 308 21.44 3.54 -7.50
CA LYS A 308 21.80 3.60 -8.91
C LYS A 308 22.63 2.38 -9.31
N GLU A 309 23.71 2.11 -8.58
CA GLU A 309 24.56 0.93 -8.83
C GLU A 309 23.79 -0.37 -8.66
N PHE A 310 22.96 -0.48 -7.62
CA PHE A 310 22.13 -1.66 -7.38
C PHE A 310 21.19 -1.94 -8.54
N ILE A 311 20.51 -0.90 -9.07
CA ILE A 311 19.60 -1.06 -10.21
C ILE A 311 20.38 -1.51 -11.45
N LEU A 312 21.51 -0.88 -11.77
CA LEU A 312 22.27 -1.23 -12.95
C LEU A 312 22.85 -2.67 -12.87
N GLN A 313 23.35 -3.07 -11.70
CA GLN A 313 23.98 -4.38 -11.53
C GLN A 313 22.96 -5.52 -11.35
N HIS A 314 21.99 -5.34 -10.45
CA HIS A 314 21.09 -6.44 -10.04
C HIS A 314 19.79 -6.50 -10.83
N LEU A 315 19.24 -5.35 -11.25
CA LEU A 315 18.02 -5.30 -12.04
C LEU A 315 18.33 -5.41 -13.55
N VAL A 316 19.17 -4.51 -14.07
CA VAL A 316 19.43 -4.40 -15.51
C VAL A 316 20.32 -5.54 -16.01
N LEU A 317 21.55 -5.67 -15.51
CA LEU A 317 22.51 -6.64 -16.05
C LEU A 317 22.04 -8.09 -15.88
N ARG A 318 21.50 -8.44 -14.70
CA ARG A 318 20.95 -9.78 -14.44
C ARG A 318 19.70 -10.06 -15.27
N GLY A 319 18.81 -9.07 -15.40
CA GLY A 319 17.58 -9.18 -16.19
C GLY A 319 17.85 -9.35 -17.68
N LEU A 320 18.80 -8.58 -18.23
CA LEU A 320 19.29 -8.73 -19.60
C LEU A 320 19.84 -10.14 -19.85
N GLY A 321 20.68 -10.66 -18.93
CA GLY A 321 21.21 -12.02 -19.04
C GLY A 321 20.09 -13.08 -19.10
N LYS A 322 19.05 -12.94 -18.27
CA LYS A 322 17.87 -13.84 -18.31
C LYS A 322 17.09 -13.72 -19.62
N SER A 323 16.86 -12.50 -20.10
CA SER A 323 16.15 -12.24 -21.36
C SER A 323 16.90 -12.83 -22.56
N GLN A 324 18.22 -12.64 -22.62
CA GLN A 324 19.08 -13.20 -23.67
C GLN A 324 19.12 -14.72 -23.63
N ALA A 325 19.30 -15.33 -22.46
CA ALA A 325 19.28 -16.78 -22.29
C ALA A 325 17.93 -17.39 -22.73
N PHE A 326 16.81 -16.73 -22.43
CA PHE A 326 15.48 -17.13 -22.92
C PHE A 326 15.37 -17.02 -24.44
N SER A 327 15.81 -15.91 -25.03
CA SER A 327 15.80 -15.71 -26.49
C SER A 327 16.64 -16.72 -27.27
N MET A 328 17.72 -17.22 -26.65
CA MET A 328 18.60 -18.26 -27.21
C MET A 328 18.10 -19.68 -26.94
N GLY A 329 16.97 -19.85 -26.25
CA GLY A 329 16.37 -21.15 -25.94
C GLY A 329 17.02 -21.91 -24.77
N PHE A 330 17.91 -21.28 -24.00
CA PHE A 330 18.56 -21.89 -22.82
C PHE A 330 17.65 -21.93 -21.59
N LEU A 331 16.62 -21.07 -21.54
CA LEU A 331 15.58 -21.09 -20.51
C LEU A 331 14.25 -21.42 -21.17
N SER A 332 13.60 -22.50 -20.73
CA SER A 332 12.22 -22.83 -21.11
C SER A 332 11.30 -22.63 -19.90
N ASP A 333 10.03 -22.29 -20.15
CA ASP A 333 9.01 -22.06 -19.10
C ASP A 333 8.79 -23.28 -18.16
N GLN A 334 9.39 -24.44 -18.47
CA GLN A 334 9.26 -25.68 -17.69
C GLN A 334 10.14 -25.74 -16.43
N LEU A 335 11.13 -24.86 -16.27
CA LEU A 335 12.01 -24.85 -15.07
C LEU A 335 11.44 -24.06 -13.88
N MET A 336 10.22 -23.53 -13.96
CA MET A 336 9.58 -22.78 -12.88
C MET A 336 8.40 -23.51 -12.22
N ASN A 337 8.40 -24.85 -12.22
CA ASN A 337 7.47 -25.64 -11.40
C ASN A 337 8.18 -26.05 -10.09
N PRO A 338 7.83 -25.52 -8.91
CA PRO A 338 8.53 -25.75 -7.65
C PRO A 338 8.27 -27.14 -7.03
N ASN A 339 7.83 -28.12 -7.82
CA ASN A 339 7.58 -29.50 -7.37
C ASN A 339 8.66 -30.47 -7.84
N HIS A 340 9.94 -30.07 -7.68
CA HIS A 340 11.07 -30.99 -7.66
C HIS A 340 12.09 -30.59 -6.61
#